data_AF-A0A941DMH1-F1
#
_entry.id   AF-A0A941DMH1-F1
#
_cell.length_a   1.000
_cell.length_b   1.000
_cell.length_c   1.000
_cell.angle_alpha   90.00
_cell.angle_beta   90.00
_cell.angle_gamma   90.00
#
_symmetry.space_group_name_H-M   'P 1'
#
loop_
_entity.id
_entity.type
_entity.pdbx_description
1 polymer ?
#
loop_
_entity_poly.entity_id
_entity_poly.type
_entity_poly.pdbx_seq_one_letter_code
_entity_poly.pdbx_strand_id
1 'polypeptide(L)'
;MDSVVQPDQHTLVIAPAFLTKTDEQGKGNTGPRWTASSWMKGLIPSVDGQGPGTFQVYHDIIHRLQMQHPHAFRQIIFAGHSGGGQFVQRFAVLNQIDEQLRSQGTDVRYLVANPSSYLYTSPVRPVLQKDGSFALAKPDLASVNCPDWNQYKYGLQQIPGSDIADSDDISKRYLSRQVTYLLGELDTDPQHPLLDKHCAAELQGAYRLARGLGYSAFLQQLAQQTRMVGAYSSGHRLIVIPRTGHDQKKMFSARCVAAILQDRPATENCTADETPAAQNGD
;
A
#
# COMPACT_ATOMS: atom_id res chain seq x y z
N MET A 1 -3.92 11.59 -21.92
CA MET A 1 -4.04 13.05 -21.81
C MET A 1 -4.23 13.38 -20.36
N ASP A 2 -3.28 14.17 -19.87
CA ASP A 2 -2.88 14.32 -18.48
C ASP A 2 -3.93 14.98 -17.60
N SER A 3 -4.25 14.36 -16.46
CA SER A 3 -4.89 15.06 -15.36
C SER A 3 -3.81 15.63 -14.45
N VAL A 4 -3.16 16.71 -14.91
CA VAL A 4 -2.29 17.52 -14.06
C VAL A 4 -3.19 18.43 -13.23
N VAL A 5 -3.43 18.08 -11.98
CA VAL A 5 -3.88 19.04 -10.97
C VAL A 5 -2.70 20.00 -10.79
N GLN A 6 -2.88 21.29 -11.10
CA GLN A 6 -1.80 22.27 -10.96
C GLN A 6 -1.34 22.31 -9.50
N PRO A 7 -0.10 21.91 -9.21
CA PRO A 7 0.47 22.06 -7.90
C PRO A 7 0.90 23.52 -7.70
N ASP A 8 1.12 23.90 -6.44
CA ASP A 8 2.09 24.96 -6.14
C ASP A 8 3.38 24.74 -6.97
N GLN A 9 4.22 25.76 -7.18
CA GLN A 9 5.40 25.64 -8.05
C GLN A 9 6.48 24.64 -7.56
N HIS A 10 6.18 23.78 -6.58
CA HIS A 10 7.12 22.89 -5.91
C HIS A 10 6.70 21.42 -5.86
N THR A 11 5.46 21.07 -6.19
CA THR A 11 4.97 19.67 -6.17
C THR A 11 4.74 19.14 -7.58
N LEU A 12 4.82 17.84 -7.83
CA LEU A 12 4.37 17.20 -9.07
C LEU A 12 3.50 16.00 -8.71
N VAL A 13 2.27 15.98 -9.21
CA VAL A 13 1.33 14.87 -8.97
C VAL A 13 1.19 14.03 -10.23
N ILE A 14 1.47 12.73 -10.12
CA ILE A 14 1.34 11.76 -11.21
C ILE A 14 0.40 10.65 -10.76
N ALA A 15 -0.64 10.40 -11.56
CA ALA A 15 -1.60 9.32 -11.33
C ALA A 15 -1.69 8.45 -12.60
N PRO A 16 -0.89 7.38 -12.72
CA PRO A 16 -0.92 6.52 -13.89
C PRO A 16 -2.27 5.80 -13.99
N ALA A 17 -2.83 5.75 -15.21
CA ALA A 17 -4.04 4.99 -15.49
C ALA A 17 -3.68 3.52 -15.79
N PHE A 18 -4.01 2.62 -14.87
CA PHE A 18 -3.86 1.18 -15.08
C PHE A 18 -5.16 0.57 -15.61
N LEU A 19 -5.26 0.51 -16.94
CA LEU A 19 -6.46 0.07 -17.63
C LEU A 19 -6.58 -1.45 -17.68
N THR A 20 -7.81 -1.92 -17.74
CA THR A 20 -8.22 -3.31 -17.92
C THR A 20 -8.76 -3.55 -19.32
N LYS A 21 -8.99 -4.81 -19.69
CA LYS A 21 -9.63 -5.16 -20.97
C LYS A 21 -11.06 -4.62 -21.10
N THR A 22 -11.75 -4.36 -19.97
CA THR A 22 -13.14 -3.87 -19.93
C THR A 22 -13.26 -2.35 -19.95
N ASP A 23 -12.19 -1.61 -19.68
CA ASP A 23 -12.22 -0.14 -19.73
C ASP A 23 -12.39 0.33 -21.18
N GLU A 24 -13.35 1.23 -21.41
CA GLU A 24 -13.77 1.67 -22.74
C GLU A 24 -12.59 2.01 -23.64
N GLN A 25 -12.64 1.52 -24.89
CA GLN A 25 -11.72 1.91 -25.94
C GLN A 25 -12.09 3.32 -26.43
N GLY A 26 -11.72 4.35 -25.66
CA GLY A 26 -11.99 5.74 -25.99
C GLY A 26 -10.78 6.64 -25.76
N LYS A 27 -10.56 7.61 -26.65
CA LYS A 27 -9.50 8.65 -26.64
C LYS A 27 -8.07 8.21 -27.00
N GLY A 28 -7.91 7.27 -27.95
CA GLY A 28 -6.57 6.92 -28.46
C GLY A 28 -5.65 6.24 -27.44
N ASN A 29 -6.23 5.59 -26.43
CA ASN A 29 -5.48 4.97 -25.34
C ASN A 29 -5.02 3.55 -25.74
N THR A 30 -3.89 3.49 -26.45
CA THR A 30 -3.24 2.26 -26.94
C THR A 30 -2.25 1.65 -25.94
N GLY A 31 -2.22 2.17 -24.71
CA GLY A 31 -1.30 1.72 -23.67
C GLY A 31 -1.57 0.30 -23.15
N PRO A 32 -0.66 -0.22 -22.31
CA PRO A 32 -0.77 -1.57 -21.74
C PRO A 32 -2.07 -1.78 -20.95
N ARG A 33 -2.58 -3.02 -20.94
CA ARG A 33 -3.82 -3.40 -20.23
C ARG A 33 -3.63 -4.62 -19.35
N TRP A 34 -4.16 -4.58 -18.14
CA TRP A 34 -4.08 -5.65 -17.14
C TRP A 34 -5.39 -6.43 -17.04
N THR A 35 -5.32 -7.63 -16.46
CA THR A 35 -6.50 -8.51 -16.30
C THR A 35 -7.19 -8.20 -14.98
N ALA A 36 -8.38 -7.63 -15.04
CA ALA A 36 -9.22 -7.34 -13.86
C ALA A 36 -8.42 -6.66 -12.74
N SER A 37 -8.25 -7.33 -11.60
CA SER A 37 -7.55 -6.83 -10.41
C SER A 37 -6.02 -7.03 -10.44
N SER A 38 -5.44 -7.56 -11.54
CA SER A 38 -4.02 -7.91 -11.60
C SER A 38 -3.10 -6.69 -11.56
N TRP A 39 -3.57 -5.51 -11.95
CA TRP A 39 -2.80 -4.28 -11.88
C TRP A 39 -2.34 -3.96 -10.44
N MET A 40 -3.15 -4.32 -9.42
CA MET A 40 -2.81 -4.10 -8.01
C MET A 40 -1.70 -5.03 -7.50
N LYS A 41 -1.42 -6.11 -8.24
CA LYS A 41 -0.41 -7.09 -7.84
C LYS A 41 0.98 -6.48 -8.00
N GLY A 42 1.25 -5.78 -9.11
CA GLY A 42 2.53 -5.12 -9.35
C GLY A 42 3.38 -5.82 -10.41
N LEU A 43 3.72 -7.08 -10.16
CA LEU A 43 4.63 -7.86 -10.99
C LEU A 43 3.94 -8.62 -12.13
N ILE A 44 2.59 -8.68 -12.11
CA ILE A 44 1.86 -9.37 -13.17
C ILE A 44 1.90 -8.53 -14.45
N PRO A 45 2.44 -9.07 -15.56
CA PRO A 45 2.54 -8.36 -16.82
C PRO A 45 1.16 -7.99 -17.38
N SER A 46 1.09 -6.85 -18.08
CA SER A 46 -0.05 -6.48 -18.92
C SER A 46 -0.13 -7.38 -20.15
N VAL A 47 -1.34 -7.62 -20.69
CA VAL A 47 -1.63 -8.38 -21.92
C VAL A 47 -0.96 -9.75 -21.99
N ASP A 48 -1.71 -10.81 -21.71
CA ASP A 48 -1.37 -12.23 -21.99
C ASP A 48 0.10 -12.63 -21.69
N GLY A 49 0.74 -11.99 -20.71
CA GLY A 49 2.11 -12.28 -20.27
C GLY A 49 3.25 -11.43 -20.86
N GLN A 50 3.00 -10.52 -21.81
CA GLN A 50 4.07 -9.97 -22.66
C GLN A 50 4.42 -8.49 -22.43
N GLY A 51 3.56 -7.72 -21.78
CA GLY A 51 3.82 -6.30 -21.49
C GLY A 51 4.29 -6.04 -20.05
N PRO A 52 4.49 -4.77 -19.65
CA PRO A 52 5.04 -4.43 -18.35
C PRO A 52 4.12 -4.80 -17.19
N GLY A 53 4.70 -5.16 -16.05
CA GLY A 53 4.00 -5.09 -14.76
C GLY A 53 3.81 -3.63 -14.33
N THR A 54 2.84 -3.36 -13.46
CA THR A 54 2.59 -2.01 -12.95
C THR A 54 3.73 -1.45 -12.09
N PHE A 55 4.57 -2.31 -11.47
CA PHE A 55 5.81 -1.86 -10.83
C PHE A 55 6.82 -1.30 -11.84
N GLN A 56 6.95 -1.95 -13.01
CA GLN A 56 7.83 -1.47 -14.07
C GLN A 56 7.38 -0.09 -14.56
N VAL A 57 6.08 0.14 -14.70
CA VAL A 57 5.55 1.45 -15.08
C VAL A 57 5.99 2.55 -14.10
N TYR A 58 5.96 2.29 -12.79
CA TYR A 58 6.44 3.25 -11.79
C TYR A 58 7.95 3.46 -11.90
N HIS A 59 8.73 2.41 -12.11
CA HIS A 59 10.17 2.51 -12.36
C HIS A 59 10.47 3.39 -13.58
N ASP A 60 9.79 3.14 -14.70
CA ASP A 60 10.00 3.88 -15.96
C ASP A 60 9.64 5.37 -15.83
N ILE A 61 8.55 5.69 -15.11
CA ILE A 61 8.17 7.08 -14.83
C ILE A 61 9.27 7.77 -14.03
N ILE A 62 9.74 7.17 -12.94
CA ILE A 62 10.77 7.76 -12.08
C ILE A 62 12.08 7.92 -12.85
N HIS A 63 12.49 6.89 -13.57
CA HIS A 63 13.70 6.94 -14.39
C HIS A 63 13.62 8.05 -15.44
N ARG A 64 12.49 8.18 -16.16
CA ARG A 64 12.29 9.26 -17.14
C ARG A 64 12.34 10.64 -16.47
N LEU A 65 11.73 10.81 -15.31
CA LEU A 65 11.76 12.06 -14.56
C LEU A 65 13.18 12.42 -14.10
N GLN A 66 13.95 11.45 -13.60
CA GLN A 66 15.35 11.67 -13.20
C GLN A 66 16.23 12.04 -14.41
N MET A 67 15.98 11.44 -15.58
CA MET A 67 16.69 11.78 -16.81
C MET A 67 16.37 13.19 -17.32
N GLN A 68 15.10 13.61 -17.24
CA GLN A 68 14.66 14.93 -17.70
C GLN A 68 15.00 16.03 -16.68
N HIS A 69 14.99 15.70 -15.39
CA HIS A 69 15.19 16.62 -14.29
C HIS A 69 16.13 16.03 -13.22
N PRO A 70 17.43 15.86 -13.51
CA PRO A 70 18.38 15.30 -12.56
C PRO A 70 18.37 16.06 -11.23
N HIS A 71 18.27 15.34 -10.12
CA HIS A 71 18.26 15.87 -8.75
C HIS A 71 17.14 16.88 -8.42
N ALA A 72 16.12 17.03 -9.27
CA ALA A 72 15.03 17.98 -9.04
C ALA A 72 14.09 17.56 -7.90
N PHE A 73 13.96 16.26 -7.66
CA PHE A 73 13.03 15.71 -6.67
C PHE A 73 13.77 15.40 -5.37
N ARG A 74 13.50 16.20 -4.33
CA ARG A 74 13.99 15.92 -2.98
C ARG A 74 13.17 14.86 -2.26
N GLN A 75 11.92 14.66 -2.68
CA GLN A 75 10.99 13.74 -2.08
C GLN A 75 10.09 13.09 -3.12
N ILE A 76 9.79 11.81 -2.93
CA ILE A 76 8.80 11.05 -3.69
C ILE A 76 7.87 10.35 -2.71
N ILE A 77 6.57 10.64 -2.78
CA ILE A 77 5.55 9.95 -1.98
C ILE A 77 4.71 9.06 -2.89
N PHE A 78 4.71 7.76 -2.63
CA PHE A 78 3.79 6.81 -3.24
C PHE A 78 2.56 6.68 -2.36
N ALA A 79 1.39 7.08 -2.85
CA ALA A 79 0.15 7.04 -2.09
C ALA A 79 -0.93 6.23 -2.81
N GLY A 80 -1.71 5.44 -2.06
CA GLY A 80 -2.81 4.67 -2.63
C GLY A 80 -3.85 4.27 -1.59
N HIS A 81 -5.12 4.23 -2.01
CA HIS A 81 -6.25 3.77 -1.22
C HIS A 81 -6.84 2.48 -1.79
N SER A 82 -7.32 1.57 -0.94
CA SER A 82 -7.99 0.34 -1.35
C SER A 82 -7.09 -0.52 -2.25
N GLY A 83 -7.46 -0.70 -3.53
CA GLY A 83 -6.60 -1.34 -4.51
C GLY A 83 -5.25 -0.64 -4.75
N GLY A 84 -5.23 0.70 -4.69
CA GLY A 84 -3.99 1.47 -4.73
C GLY A 84 -3.14 1.26 -3.48
N GLY A 85 -3.76 1.12 -2.29
CA GLY A 85 -3.03 0.82 -1.05
C GLY A 85 -2.39 -0.57 -1.10
N GLN A 86 -3.12 -1.53 -1.66
CA GLN A 86 -2.63 -2.87 -1.97
C GLN A 86 -1.42 -2.85 -2.91
N PHE A 87 -1.46 -2.02 -3.95
CA PHE A 87 -0.34 -1.83 -4.88
C PHE A 87 0.85 -1.20 -4.17
N VAL A 88 0.66 -0.04 -3.51
CA VAL A 88 1.73 0.72 -2.85
C VAL A 88 2.40 -0.11 -1.77
N GLN A 89 1.65 -0.89 -0.99
CA GLN A 89 2.23 -1.76 0.02
C GLN A 89 3.14 -2.83 -0.59
N ARG A 90 2.68 -3.51 -1.65
CA ARG A 90 3.49 -4.54 -2.33
C ARG A 90 4.68 -3.93 -3.04
N PHE A 91 4.51 -2.74 -3.63
CA PHE A 91 5.60 -1.98 -4.23
C PHE A 91 6.64 -1.65 -3.17
N ALA A 92 6.21 -1.14 -2.02
CA ALA A 92 7.08 -0.85 -0.88
C ALA A 92 7.79 -2.09 -0.32
N VAL A 93 7.27 -3.30 -0.47
CA VAL A 93 8.00 -4.53 -0.10
C VAL A 93 9.02 -4.95 -1.17
N LEU A 94 8.60 -4.94 -2.44
CA LEU A 94 9.30 -5.67 -3.49
C LEU A 94 10.16 -4.81 -4.43
N ASN A 95 9.92 -3.50 -4.50
CA ASN A 95 10.69 -2.65 -5.42
C ASN A 95 12.19 -2.62 -5.04
N GLN A 96 13.02 -2.34 -6.05
CA GLN A 96 14.48 -2.29 -5.95
C GLN A 96 15.04 -0.89 -6.21
N ILE A 97 14.17 0.13 -6.27
CA ILE A 97 14.57 1.50 -6.61
C ILE A 97 14.70 2.41 -5.38
N ASP A 98 14.06 2.08 -4.25
CA ASP A 98 14.08 2.91 -3.04
C ASP A 98 15.52 3.21 -2.58
N GLU A 99 16.34 2.17 -2.44
CA GLU A 99 17.70 2.31 -1.93
C GLU A 99 18.57 3.18 -2.86
N GLN A 100 18.41 3.00 -4.18
CA GLN A 100 19.08 3.83 -5.18
C GLN A 100 18.65 5.30 -5.08
N LEU A 101 17.34 5.57 -5.03
CA LEU A 101 16.80 6.93 -4.91
C LEU A 101 17.32 7.62 -3.63
N ARG A 102 17.34 6.91 -2.50
CA ARG A 102 17.86 7.43 -1.25
C ARG A 102 19.36 7.72 -1.30
N SER A 103 20.14 6.84 -1.93
CA SER A 103 21.58 7.06 -2.12
C SER A 103 21.89 8.34 -2.92
N GLN A 104 20.93 8.79 -3.74
CA GLN A 104 21.00 10.00 -4.55
C GLN A 104 20.42 11.23 -3.82
N GLY A 105 20.06 11.10 -2.54
CA GLY A 105 19.51 12.18 -1.72
C GLY A 105 18.00 12.39 -1.86
N THR A 106 17.27 11.46 -2.47
CA THR A 106 15.79 11.54 -2.57
C THR A 106 15.15 10.86 -1.36
N ASP A 107 14.30 11.57 -0.62
CA ASP A 107 13.48 10.99 0.43
C ASP A 107 12.29 10.23 -0.19
N VAL A 108 12.17 8.93 0.10
CA VAL A 108 11.08 8.09 -0.41
C VAL A 108 10.09 7.79 0.70
N ARG A 109 8.79 7.95 0.47
CA ARG A 109 7.75 7.62 1.47
C ARG A 109 6.59 6.87 0.82
N TYR A 110 5.91 6.05 1.62
CA TYR A 110 4.77 5.25 1.18
C TYR A 110 3.56 5.50 2.08
N LEU A 111 2.41 5.85 1.50
CA LEU A 111 1.13 6.01 2.17
C LEU A 111 0.17 4.91 1.72
N VAL A 112 -0.10 3.97 2.62
CA VAL A 112 -0.91 2.77 2.36
C VAL A 112 -2.25 2.92 3.06
N ALA A 113 -3.30 3.28 2.33
CA ALA A 113 -4.62 3.52 2.90
C ALA A 113 -5.60 2.37 2.63
N ASN A 114 -6.23 1.84 3.69
CA ASN A 114 -7.31 0.85 3.64
C ASN A 114 -7.13 -0.29 2.60
N PRO A 115 -5.96 -0.95 2.50
CA PRO A 115 -5.82 -2.07 1.57
C PRO A 115 -6.71 -3.23 2.02
N SER A 116 -7.28 -3.97 1.06
CA SER A 116 -8.06 -5.16 1.38
C SER A 116 -7.20 -6.38 1.71
N SER A 117 -5.91 -6.39 1.37
CA SER A 117 -4.98 -7.45 1.77
C SER A 117 -3.53 -6.96 1.70
N TYR A 118 -2.68 -7.57 2.49
CA TYR A 118 -1.26 -7.27 2.61
C TYR A 118 -0.41 -8.45 2.13
N LEU A 119 0.79 -8.16 1.64
CA LEU A 119 1.85 -9.14 1.45
C LEU A 119 2.67 -9.26 2.73
N TYR A 120 2.78 -10.49 3.23
CA TYR A 120 3.57 -10.86 4.41
C TYR A 120 4.90 -11.43 3.97
N THR A 121 6.00 -10.95 4.55
CA THR A 121 7.36 -11.45 4.25
C THR A 121 7.69 -12.74 4.97
N SER A 122 6.76 -13.31 5.74
CA SER A 122 6.94 -14.58 6.43
C SER A 122 5.65 -15.41 6.45
N PRO A 123 5.75 -16.71 6.77
CA PRO A 123 4.64 -17.64 6.75
C PRO A 123 3.76 -17.59 8.01
N VAL A 124 3.61 -16.44 8.67
CA VAL A 124 2.68 -16.31 9.80
C VAL A 124 1.60 -15.30 9.47
N ARG A 125 0.45 -15.43 10.12
CA ARG A 125 -0.69 -14.52 9.98
C ARG A 125 -1.15 -14.06 11.37
N PRO A 126 -1.69 -12.83 11.47
CA PRO A 126 -2.20 -12.32 12.73
C PRO A 126 -3.49 -13.03 13.13
N VAL A 127 -3.56 -13.48 14.37
CA VAL A 127 -4.73 -14.08 14.99
C VAL A 127 -5.15 -13.16 16.14
N LEU A 128 -6.33 -12.56 16.01
CA LEU A 128 -6.90 -11.71 17.06
C LEU A 128 -7.22 -12.57 18.29
N GLN A 129 -6.65 -12.20 19.43
CA GLN A 129 -6.83 -12.86 20.71
C GLN A 129 -8.04 -12.26 21.45
N LYS A 130 -8.52 -12.96 22.48
CA LYS A 130 -9.65 -12.51 23.30
C LYS A 130 -9.38 -11.20 24.05
N ASP A 131 -8.13 -10.91 24.35
CA ASP A 131 -7.69 -9.68 25.03
C ASP A 131 -7.50 -8.50 24.06
N GLY A 132 -7.79 -8.67 22.76
CA GLY A 132 -7.62 -7.65 21.74
C GLY A 132 -6.21 -7.56 21.16
N SER A 133 -5.24 -8.34 21.67
CA SER A 133 -3.90 -8.43 21.09
C SER A 133 -3.87 -9.32 19.84
N PHE A 134 -2.78 -9.24 19.08
CA PHE A 134 -2.52 -10.15 17.96
C PHE A 134 -1.39 -11.11 18.31
N ALA A 135 -1.65 -12.41 18.16
CA ALA A 135 -0.61 -13.42 18.12
C ALA A 135 -0.32 -13.80 16.67
N LEU A 136 0.95 -14.06 16.33
CA LEU A 136 1.30 -14.55 15.01
C LEU A 136 1.41 -16.06 14.99
N ALA A 137 0.71 -16.71 14.07
CA ALA A 137 0.76 -18.15 13.91
C ALA A 137 0.80 -18.52 12.43
N LYS A 138 1.46 -19.64 12.11
CA LYS A 138 1.28 -20.28 10.80
C LYS A 138 -0.15 -20.84 10.75
N PRO A 139 -0.93 -20.55 9.69
CA PRO A 139 -2.27 -21.11 9.56
C PRO A 139 -2.23 -22.64 9.61
N ASP A 140 -3.14 -23.23 10.36
CA ASP A 140 -3.37 -24.67 10.32
C ASP A 140 -4.10 -25.03 9.02
N LEU A 141 -3.35 -25.57 8.06
CA LEU A 141 -3.87 -25.85 6.72
C LEU A 141 -4.85 -27.02 6.72
N ALA A 142 -4.81 -27.89 7.73
CA ALA A 142 -5.76 -28.99 7.85
C ALA A 142 -7.16 -28.47 8.22
N SER A 143 -7.25 -27.35 8.95
CA SER A 143 -8.54 -26.76 9.36
C SER A 143 -9.05 -25.65 8.44
N VAL A 144 -8.17 -24.90 7.77
CA VAL A 144 -8.57 -23.69 7.02
C VAL A 144 -8.76 -23.92 5.51
N ASN A 145 -8.39 -25.10 4.98
CA ASN A 145 -8.45 -25.43 3.54
C ASN A 145 -8.01 -24.26 2.63
N CYS A 146 -6.80 -23.76 2.87
CA CYS A 146 -6.25 -22.62 2.14
C CYS A 146 -4.79 -22.91 1.76
N PRO A 147 -4.52 -23.87 0.85
CA PRO A 147 -3.16 -24.33 0.56
C PRO A 147 -2.25 -23.22 0.02
N ASP A 148 -2.82 -22.25 -0.70
CA ASP A 148 -2.09 -21.20 -1.41
C ASP A 148 -1.97 -19.89 -0.63
N TRP A 149 -2.26 -19.91 0.67
CA TRP A 149 -2.30 -18.74 1.55
C TRP A 149 -1.00 -17.91 1.58
N ASN A 150 0.14 -18.54 1.26
CA ASN A 150 1.45 -17.90 1.22
C ASN A 150 1.99 -17.69 -0.21
N GLN A 151 1.20 -18.02 -1.23
CA GLN A 151 1.49 -17.63 -2.60
C GLN A 151 1.31 -16.12 -2.79
N TYR A 152 2.05 -15.57 -3.74
CA TYR A 152 1.88 -14.22 -4.21
C TYR A 152 0.43 -14.04 -4.71
N LYS A 153 -0.34 -13.06 -4.23
CA LYS A 153 0.06 -11.74 -3.71
C LYS A 153 0.05 -11.58 -2.17
N TYR A 154 -0.09 -12.66 -1.42
CA TYR A 154 -0.27 -12.65 0.05
C TYR A 154 0.98 -13.02 0.83
N GLY A 155 1.87 -13.80 0.23
CA GLY A 155 3.18 -14.15 0.78
C GLY A 155 4.26 -14.14 -0.30
N LEU A 156 5.42 -14.71 0.04
CA LEU A 156 6.62 -14.71 -0.81
C LEU A 156 6.75 -15.93 -1.74
N GLN A 157 5.82 -16.88 -1.73
CA GLN A 157 5.90 -18.04 -2.63
C GLN A 157 5.45 -17.66 -4.05
N GLN A 158 6.14 -18.20 -5.05
CA GLN A 158 5.80 -18.03 -6.48
C GLN A 158 5.70 -16.56 -6.91
N ILE A 159 6.65 -15.72 -6.49
CA ILE A 159 6.70 -14.33 -6.94
C ILE A 159 7.05 -14.30 -8.43
N PRO A 160 6.24 -13.64 -9.29
CA PRO A 160 6.50 -13.61 -10.72
C PRO A 160 7.88 -13.04 -11.05
N GLY A 161 8.67 -13.78 -11.84
CA GLY A 161 9.98 -13.35 -12.29
C GLY A 161 11.07 -13.31 -11.22
N SER A 162 10.84 -13.89 -10.03
CA SER A 162 11.83 -13.93 -8.97
C SER A 162 11.68 -15.19 -8.11
N ASP A 163 12.76 -15.96 -8.01
CA ASP A 163 12.92 -16.96 -6.97
C ASP A 163 13.50 -16.29 -5.73
N ILE A 164 12.61 -15.88 -4.82
CA ILE A 164 13.03 -15.26 -3.56
C ILE A 164 13.60 -16.35 -2.66
N ALA A 165 14.93 -16.45 -2.67
CA ALA A 165 15.68 -17.37 -1.83
C ALA A 165 15.81 -16.88 -0.37
N ASP A 166 15.79 -15.56 -0.15
CA ASP A 166 16.02 -14.95 1.17
C ASP A 166 14.88 -13.98 1.56
N SER A 167 14.00 -14.43 2.45
CA SER A 167 12.92 -13.61 3.02
C SER A 167 13.41 -12.59 4.05
N ASP A 168 14.58 -12.80 4.65
CA ASP A 168 15.11 -11.95 5.72
C ASP A 168 15.63 -10.64 5.15
N ASP A 169 16.29 -10.68 4.00
CA ASP A 169 16.76 -9.46 3.32
C ASP A 169 15.60 -8.59 2.85
N ILE A 170 14.53 -9.18 2.31
CA ILE A 170 13.31 -8.45 1.98
C ILE A 170 12.69 -7.85 3.23
N SER A 171 12.63 -8.61 4.32
CA SER A 171 12.10 -8.15 5.60
C SER A 171 12.88 -6.96 6.15
N LYS A 172 14.22 -7.04 6.17
CA LYS A 172 15.11 -5.97 6.65
C LYS A 172 15.00 -4.72 5.78
N ARG A 173 15.03 -4.86 4.45
CA ARG A 173 14.83 -3.73 3.52
C ARG A 173 13.46 -3.11 3.71
N TYR A 174 12.41 -3.92 3.88
CA TYR A 174 11.08 -3.39 4.08
C TYR A 174 11.00 -2.58 5.37
N LEU A 175 11.49 -3.15 6.49
CA LEU A 175 11.47 -2.51 7.80
C LEU A 175 12.28 -1.20 7.87
N SER A 176 13.27 -0.99 6.99
CA SER A 176 14.03 0.26 6.93
C SER A 176 13.34 1.36 6.12
N ARG A 177 12.23 1.08 5.42
CA ARG A 177 11.50 2.05 4.59
C ARG A 177 10.51 2.88 5.41
N GLN A 178 10.20 4.07 4.89
CA GLN A 178 9.21 4.98 5.48
C GLN A 178 7.80 4.70 4.96
N VAL A 179 7.03 3.91 5.69
CA VAL A 179 5.67 3.49 5.30
C VAL A 179 4.66 3.88 6.37
N THR A 180 3.74 4.78 6.02
CA THR A 180 2.59 5.11 6.86
C THR A 180 1.36 4.36 6.39
N TYR A 181 0.78 3.55 7.28
CA TYR A 181 -0.50 2.90 7.09
C TYR A 181 -1.62 3.81 7.60
N LEU A 182 -2.61 4.06 6.76
CA LEU A 182 -3.78 4.85 7.08
C LEU A 182 -4.99 3.91 7.11
N LEU A 183 -5.61 3.75 8.27
CA LEU A 183 -6.78 2.90 8.44
C LEU A 183 -8.00 3.74 8.84
N GLY A 184 -9.10 3.60 8.13
CA GLY A 184 -10.38 4.17 8.56
C GLY A 184 -10.93 3.39 9.76
N GLU A 185 -11.23 4.09 10.85
CA GLU A 185 -11.86 3.51 12.06
C GLU A 185 -13.16 2.75 11.76
N LEU A 186 -13.90 3.16 10.73
CA LEU A 186 -15.17 2.57 10.33
C LEU A 186 -15.07 1.64 9.11
N ASP A 187 -13.85 1.31 8.64
CA ASP A 187 -13.64 0.34 7.53
C ASP A 187 -13.72 -1.11 8.07
N THR A 188 -14.89 -1.43 8.62
CA THR A 188 -15.16 -2.62 9.44
C THR A 188 -16.22 -3.55 8.86
N ASP A 189 -16.65 -3.34 7.61
CA ASP A 189 -17.66 -4.17 6.96
C ASP A 189 -17.02 -5.44 6.34
N PRO A 190 -17.27 -6.65 6.90
CA PRO A 190 -16.75 -7.90 6.34
C PRO A 190 -17.47 -8.32 5.04
N GLN A 191 -18.64 -7.75 4.76
CA GLN A 191 -19.41 -8.06 3.56
C GLN A 191 -19.18 -7.09 2.41
N HIS A 192 -18.37 -6.05 2.63
CA HIS A 192 -18.10 -5.01 1.63
C HIS A 192 -17.76 -5.63 0.26
N PRO A 193 -18.41 -5.20 -0.84
CA PRO A 193 -18.31 -5.86 -2.14
C PRO A 193 -16.89 -5.85 -2.74
N LEU A 194 -16.12 -4.81 -2.45
CA LEU A 194 -14.71 -4.68 -2.86
C LEU A 194 -13.71 -5.26 -1.84
N LEU A 195 -14.15 -6.02 -0.84
CA LEU A 195 -13.24 -6.71 0.07
C LEU A 195 -12.68 -7.96 -0.61
N ASP A 196 -11.41 -8.25 -0.36
CA ASP A 196 -10.76 -9.45 -0.88
C ASP A 196 -11.20 -10.65 -0.04
N LYS A 197 -12.14 -11.46 -0.55
CA LYS A 197 -12.73 -12.60 0.17
C LYS A 197 -12.05 -13.94 -0.12
N HIS A 198 -10.86 -13.94 -0.75
CA HIS A 198 -10.08 -15.17 -0.91
C HIS A 198 -9.60 -15.65 0.46
N CYS A 199 -9.50 -16.97 0.66
CA CYS A 199 -9.13 -17.56 1.97
C CYS A 199 -7.82 -16.98 2.53
N ALA A 200 -6.84 -16.69 1.67
CA ALA A 200 -5.54 -16.13 2.03
C ALA A 200 -5.63 -14.70 2.58
N ALA A 201 -6.63 -13.93 2.14
CA ALA A 201 -6.92 -12.59 2.62
C ALA A 201 -7.75 -12.64 3.92
N GLU A 202 -8.69 -13.59 4.03
CA GLU A 202 -9.48 -13.82 5.25
C GLU A 202 -8.61 -14.23 6.44
N LEU A 203 -7.51 -14.97 6.19
CA LEU A 203 -6.49 -15.27 7.18
C LEU A 203 -5.81 -14.02 7.78
N GLN A 204 -5.98 -12.84 7.18
CA GLN A 204 -5.42 -11.59 7.69
C GLN A 204 -6.41 -10.84 8.59
N GLY A 205 -7.69 -11.25 8.63
CA GLY A 205 -8.75 -10.62 9.41
C GLY A 205 -10.06 -10.42 8.61
N ALA A 206 -11.16 -10.20 9.32
CA ALA A 206 -12.50 -10.16 8.72
C ALA A 206 -12.80 -8.90 7.88
N TYR A 207 -12.13 -7.78 8.15
CA TYR A 207 -12.35 -6.49 7.48
C TYR A 207 -11.06 -5.66 7.45
N ARG A 208 -11.03 -4.56 6.68
CA ARG A 208 -9.78 -3.84 6.37
C ARG A 208 -9.09 -3.25 7.59
N LEU A 209 -9.84 -2.67 8.53
CA LEU A 209 -9.27 -2.18 9.79
C LEU A 209 -8.54 -3.31 10.55
N ALA A 210 -9.19 -4.46 10.77
CA ALA A 210 -8.56 -5.60 11.45
C ALA A 210 -7.33 -6.12 10.70
N ARG A 211 -7.38 -6.19 9.36
CA ARG A 211 -6.24 -6.59 8.52
C ARG A 211 -5.04 -5.66 8.70
N GLY A 212 -5.27 -4.34 8.75
CA GLY A 212 -4.21 -3.36 8.94
C GLY A 212 -3.64 -3.35 10.36
N LEU A 213 -4.48 -3.49 11.39
CA LEU A 213 -4.02 -3.63 12.78
C LEU A 213 -3.19 -4.90 12.96
N GLY A 214 -3.65 -6.02 12.42
CA GLY A 214 -2.94 -7.29 12.44
C GLY A 214 -1.61 -7.22 11.67
N TYR A 215 -1.59 -6.56 10.51
CA TYR A 215 -0.35 -6.33 9.76
C TYR A 215 0.65 -5.46 10.52
N SER A 216 0.17 -4.46 11.25
CA SER A 216 1.01 -3.64 12.11
C SER A 216 1.65 -4.47 13.24
N ALA A 217 0.89 -5.36 13.88
CA ALA A 217 1.43 -6.29 14.88
C ALA A 217 2.47 -7.23 14.27
N PHE A 218 2.23 -7.71 13.05
CA PHE A 218 3.21 -8.50 12.29
C PHE A 218 4.55 -7.76 12.13
N LEU A 219 4.52 -6.48 11.73
CA LEU A 219 5.75 -5.70 11.55
C LEU A 219 6.49 -5.45 12.87
N GLN A 220 5.77 -5.24 13.96
CA GLN A 220 6.37 -5.07 15.29
C GLN A 220 7.14 -6.34 15.71
N GLN A 221 6.55 -7.52 15.52
CA GLN A 221 7.24 -8.77 15.82
C GLN A 221 8.41 -9.03 14.87
N LEU A 222 8.26 -8.74 13.57
CA LEU A 222 9.34 -8.88 12.59
C LEU A 222 10.54 -7.98 12.93
N ALA A 223 10.29 -6.76 13.40
CA ALA A 223 11.32 -5.84 13.87
C ALA A 223 12.06 -6.37 15.11
N GLN A 224 11.32 -6.98 16.05
CA GLN A 224 11.92 -7.64 17.21
C GLN A 224 12.82 -8.82 16.80
N GLN A 225 12.33 -9.68 15.90
CA GLN A 225 13.06 -10.86 15.42
C GLN A 225 14.34 -10.50 14.67
N THR A 226 14.32 -9.43 13.89
CA THR A 226 15.46 -8.93 13.13
C THR A 226 16.42 -8.06 13.96
N ARG A 227 16.18 -7.92 15.28
CA ARG A 227 16.90 -7.03 16.21
C ARG A 227 16.89 -5.56 15.79
N MET A 228 15.91 -5.17 14.97
CA MET A 228 15.60 -3.79 14.60
C MET A 228 14.65 -3.17 15.64
N VAL A 229 15.01 -3.25 16.93
CA VAL A 229 14.06 -3.02 18.04
C VAL A 229 13.94 -1.53 18.43
N GLY A 230 12.69 -1.05 18.53
CA GLY A 230 12.24 0.31 18.86
C GLY A 230 10.80 0.49 18.34
N ALA A 231 10.06 1.56 18.66
CA ALA A 231 8.71 1.72 18.09
C ALA A 231 8.82 1.90 16.56
N TYR A 232 8.63 0.85 15.73
CA TYR A 232 8.72 0.95 14.27
C TYR A 232 10.02 1.58 13.70
N SER A 233 11.21 1.16 14.16
CA SER A 233 12.49 1.87 14.06
C SER A 233 12.81 2.57 12.71
N SER A 234 12.41 3.85 12.70
CA SER A 234 12.65 4.98 11.80
C SER A 234 11.61 5.29 10.70
N GLY A 235 10.81 4.34 10.22
CA GLY A 235 9.96 4.63 9.05
C GLY A 235 8.51 4.14 9.05
N HIS A 236 8.18 3.04 9.73
CA HIS A 236 6.82 2.54 9.70
C HIS A 236 5.92 3.26 10.70
N ARG A 237 4.70 3.62 10.31
CA ARG A 237 3.75 4.30 11.20
C ARG A 237 2.34 3.81 10.91
N LEU A 238 1.53 3.69 11.94
CA LEU A 238 0.12 3.37 11.82
C LEU A 238 -0.70 4.56 12.31
N ILE A 239 -1.66 5.00 11.49
CA ILE A 239 -2.60 6.05 11.83
C ILE A 239 -4.01 5.52 11.59
N VAL A 240 -4.82 5.48 12.66
CA VAL A 240 -6.25 5.24 12.55
C VAL A 240 -6.95 6.59 12.43
N ILE A 241 -7.70 6.78 11.34
CA ILE A 241 -8.43 8.02 11.05
C ILE A 241 -9.84 7.87 11.61
N PRO A 242 -10.20 8.67 12.63
CA PRO A 242 -11.47 8.53 13.32
C PRO A 242 -12.63 8.86 12.38
N ARG A 243 -13.80 8.25 12.64
CA ARG A 243 -15.07 8.50 11.93
C ARG A 243 -14.99 8.30 10.41
N THR A 244 -14.00 7.57 9.91
CA THR A 244 -13.74 7.38 8.47
C THR A 244 -13.83 5.91 8.10
N GLY A 245 -14.58 5.59 7.04
CA GLY A 245 -14.70 4.23 6.50
C GLY A 245 -13.85 4.04 5.24
N HIS A 246 -14.39 3.29 4.26
CA HIS A 246 -13.72 3.02 2.99
C HIS A 246 -13.82 4.18 1.97
N ASP A 247 -13.45 5.39 2.37
CA ASP A 247 -13.64 6.63 1.61
C ASP A 247 -12.30 7.31 1.28
N GLN A 248 -11.91 7.27 0.01
CA GLN A 248 -10.63 7.82 -0.44
C GLN A 248 -10.48 9.32 -0.14
N LYS A 249 -11.55 10.11 -0.32
CA LYS A 249 -11.48 11.56 -0.15
C LYS A 249 -11.26 11.88 1.32
N LYS A 250 -12.06 11.28 2.22
CA LYS A 250 -11.93 11.48 3.67
C LYS A 250 -10.58 11.02 4.21
N MET A 251 -10.06 9.90 3.71
CA MET A 251 -8.76 9.37 4.13
C MET A 251 -7.61 10.34 3.82
N PHE A 252 -7.56 10.89 2.59
CA PHE A 252 -6.46 11.77 2.18
C PHE A 252 -6.66 13.24 2.54
N SER A 253 -7.89 13.69 2.78
CA SER A 253 -8.17 15.05 3.26
C SER A 253 -8.07 15.18 4.77
N ALA A 254 -7.97 14.09 5.53
CA ALA A 254 -7.76 14.15 6.97
C ALA A 254 -6.52 15.01 7.28
N ARG A 255 -6.64 15.96 8.22
CA ARG A 255 -5.64 17.00 8.47
C ARG A 255 -4.22 16.47 8.64
N CYS A 256 -4.06 15.44 9.46
CA CYS A 256 -2.76 14.80 9.69
C CYS A 256 -2.18 14.15 8.42
N VAL A 257 -3.01 13.62 7.52
CA VAL A 257 -2.57 13.03 6.24
C VAL A 257 -2.20 14.12 5.24
N ALA A 258 -2.99 15.18 5.16
CA ALA A 258 -2.67 16.35 4.35
C ALA A 258 -1.34 16.99 4.79
N ALA A 259 -1.10 17.07 6.11
CA ALA A 259 0.18 17.54 6.65
C ALA A 259 1.36 16.64 6.23
N ILE A 260 1.21 15.30 6.26
CA ILE A 260 2.24 14.37 5.79
C ILE A 260 2.54 14.58 4.30
N LEU A 261 1.50 14.73 3.47
CA LEU A 261 1.65 14.97 2.02
C LEU A 261 2.32 16.30 1.69
N GLN A 262 2.21 17.29 2.58
CA GLN A 262 2.78 18.63 2.43
C GLN A 262 4.09 18.80 3.20
N ASP A 263 4.65 17.72 3.76
CA ASP A 263 5.84 17.71 4.61
C ASP A 263 5.77 18.71 5.80
N ARG A 264 4.55 18.94 6.32
CA ARG A 264 4.30 19.78 7.49
C ARG A 264 4.49 18.98 8.80
N PRO A 265 4.86 19.64 9.92
CA PRO A 265 5.05 18.97 11.20
C PRO A 265 3.81 18.18 11.63
N ALA A 266 4.02 16.95 12.11
CA ALA A 266 2.96 16.04 12.57
C ALA A 266 2.40 16.40 13.96
N THR A 267 2.21 17.69 14.25
CA THR A 267 1.54 18.17 15.47
C THR A 267 0.02 18.26 15.31
N GLU A 268 -0.49 17.96 14.11
CA GLU A 268 -1.92 17.99 13.82
C GLU A 268 -2.60 16.67 14.23
N ASN A 269 -3.54 16.75 15.17
CA ASN A 269 -4.39 15.61 15.53
C ASN A 269 -5.13 15.08 14.30
N CYS A 270 -5.22 13.76 14.17
CA CYS A 270 -6.00 13.14 13.10
C CYS A 270 -7.49 13.33 13.39
N THR A 271 -8.09 14.39 12.83
CA THR A 271 -9.53 14.57 12.76
C THR A 271 -9.95 14.39 11.31
N ALA A 272 -10.98 13.55 11.06
CA ALA A 272 -11.72 13.67 9.81
C ALA A 272 -12.32 15.07 9.76
N ASP A 273 -12.03 15.83 8.70
CA ASP A 273 -12.61 17.15 8.50
C ASP A 273 -14.13 17.04 8.62
N GLU A 274 -14.68 17.81 9.55
CA GLU A 274 -16.12 18.00 9.63
C GLU A 274 -16.51 18.68 8.33
N THR A 275 -17.22 17.95 7.47
CA THR A 275 -17.93 18.59 6.37
C THR A 275 -18.80 19.68 7.03
N PRO A 276 -18.74 20.95 6.61
CA PRO A 276 -19.58 21.98 7.22
C PRO A 276 -21.00 21.47 7.17
N ALA A 277 -21.67 21.40 8.33
CA ALA A 277 -23.10 21.20 8.36
C ALA A 277 -23.70 22.18 7.35
N ALA A 278 -24.53 21.69 6.44
CA ALA A 278 -25.27 22.54 5.54
C ALA A 278 -25.91 23.64 6.40
N GLN A 279 -25.45 24.88 6.21
CA GLN A 279 -26.19 26.04 6.67
C GLN A 279 -27.49 26.01 5.87
N ASN A 280 -28.52 25.40 6.44
CA ASN A 280 -29.89 25.65 6.03
C ASN A 280 -30.12 27.13 6.37
N GLY A 281 -29.96 27.97 5.36
CA GLY A 281 -30.44 29.34 5.38
C GLY A 281 -31.95 29.35 5.55
N ASP A 282 -32.38 30.41 6.23
CA ASP A 282 -33.75 30.76 6.60
C ASP A 282 -34.81 30.58 5.49
#